data_AF-A0A853EAK7-F1
#
_entry.id   AF-A0A853EAK7-F1
#
_cell.length_a   1.000
_cell.length_b   1.000
_cell.length_c   1.000
_cell.angle_alpha   90.00
_cell.angle_beta   90.00
_cell.angle_gamma   90.00
#
_symmetry.space_group_name_H-M   'P 1'
#
loop_
_entity.id
_entity.type
_entity.pdbx_description
1 polymer ?
#
loop_
_entity_poly.entity_id
_entity_poly.type
_entity_poly.pdbx_seq_one_letter_code
_entity_poly.pdbx_strand_id
1 'polypeptide(L)' 'MGKYIRPLSDAVFTIASDDLWIESLAIQQLHTTANLPNMQRVVGGDAANLLI' A
#
# COMPACT_ATOMS: atom_id res chain seq x y z
N MET A 1 7.29 -14.48 12.44
CA MET A 1 6.26 -14.05 11.46
C MET A 1 6.90 -13.08 10.48
N GLY A 2 6.74 -13.31 9.18
CA GLY A 2 7.36 -12.48 8.13
C GLY A 2 6.47 -11.31 7.72
N LYS A 3 7.07 -10.24 7.20
CA LYS A 3 6.39 -9.21 6.44
C LYS A 3 6.60 -9.51 4.96
N TYR A 4 5.54 -9.42 4.15
CA TYR A 4 5.59 -9.71 2.72
C TYR A 4 5.12 -8.51 1.91
N ILE A 5 5.72 -8.33 0.73
CA ILE A 5 5.21 -7.39 -0.26
C ILE A 5 4.06 -8.06 -1.00
N ARG A 6 2.89 -7.44 -0.99
CA ARG A 6 1.69 -7.87 -1.70
C ARG A 6 1.31 -6.81 -2.73
N PRO A 7 1.40 -7.10 -4.05
CA PRO A 7 0.94 -6.18 -5.08
C PRO A 7 -0.59 -6.09 -5.05
N LEU A 8 -1.13 -4.87 -5.08
CA LEU A 8 -2.56 -4.60 -5.28
C LEU A 8 -2.84 -4.16 -6.72
N SER A 9 -1.87 -3.49 -7.36
CA SER A 9 -1.85 -3.15 -8.79
C SER A 9 -0.41 -2.94 -9.27
N ASP A 10 -0.22 -2.54 -10.53
CA ASP A 10 1.12 -2.25 -11.08
C ASP A 10 1.86 -1.12 -10.34
N ALA A 11 1.10 -0.18 -9.74
CA ALA A 11 1.62 0.99 -9.04
C ALA A 11 1.37 0.98 -7.53
N VAL A 12 0.59 0.03 -7.00
CA VAL A 12 0.21 -0.02 -5.58
C VAL A 12 0.64 -1.34 -4.94
N PHE A 13 1.35 -1.23 -3.83
CA PHE A 13 1.88 -2.36 -3.07
C PHE A 13 1.59 -2.19 -1.59
N THR A 14 1.56 -3.30 -0.86
CA THR A 14 1.45 -3.30 0.60
C THR A 14 2.51 -4.19 1.23
N ILE A 15 3.00 -3.80 2.41
CA ILE A 15 3.87 -4.62 3.26
C ILE A 15 3.05 -5.07 4.46
N ALA A 16 2.65 -6.33 4.44
CA ALA A 16 1.71 -6.90 5.40
C ALA A 16 2.25 -8.18 6.01
N SER A 17 2.01 -8.39 7.31
CA SER A 17 2.06 -9.72 7.90
C SER A 17 0.80 -10.51 7.51
N ASP A 18 0.80 -11.82 7.73
CA ASP A 18 -0.35 -12.66 7.41
C ASP A 18 -1.63 -12.24 8.12
N ASP A 19 -1.49 -11.74 9.35
CA ASP A 19 -2.61 -11.28 10.19
C ASP A 19 -2.99 -9.81 9.98
N LEU A 20 -2.30 -9.08 9.09
CA LEU A 20 -2.60 -7.67 8.85
C LEU A 20 -3.82 -7.53 7.94
N TRP A 21 -4.92 -7.05 8.51
CA TRP A 21 -6.06 -6.53 7.78
C TRP A 21 -5.81 -5.09 7.35
N ILE A 22 -5.93 -4.80 6.05
CA ILE A 22 -5.85 -3.45 5.51
C ILE A 22 -7.25 -3.01 5.12
N GLU A 23 -7.72 -1.93 5.74
CA GLU A 23 -9.06 -1.42 5.48
C GLU A 23 -9.23 -0.96 4.03
N SER A 24 -10.44 -1.14 3.49
CA SER A 24 -10.77 -0.74 2.11
C SER A 24 -10.52 0.75 1.85
N LEU A 25 -10.71 1.60 2.87
CA LEU A 25 -10.40 3.04 2.78
C LEU A 25 -8.91 3.30 2.62
N ALA A 26 -8.05 2.56 3.34
CA ALA A 26 -6.60 2.68 3.21
C ALA A 26 -6.15 2.23 1.81
N ILE A 27 -6.75 1.17 1.26
CA ILE A 27 -6.51 0.74 -0.13
C ILE A 27 -6.90 1.86 -1.12
N GLN A 28 -8.06 2.48 -0.94
CA GLN A 28 -8.50 3.60 -1.79
C GLN A 28 -7.56 4.80 -1.70
N GLN A 29 -7.03 5.10 -0.51
CA GLN A 29 -6.01 6.14 -0.33
C GLN A 29 -4.74 5.83 -1.12
N LEU A 30 -4.24 4.58 -1.03
CA LEU A 30 -3.05 4.18 -1.81
C LEU A 30 -3.27 4.35 -3.32
N HIS A 31 -4.44 3.99 -3.84
CA HIS A 31 -4.79 4.22 -5.25
C HIS A 31 -4.87 5.71 -5.59
N THR A 32 -5.46 6.53 -4.70
CA THR A 32 -5.54 7.98 -4.90
C THR A 32 -4.15 8.60 -4.95
N THR A 33 -3.25 8.17 -4.06
CA THR A 33 -1.87 8.65 -4.02
C THR A 33 -1.06 8.19 -5.23
N ALA A 34 -1.30 6.97 -5.74
CA ALA A 34 -0.66 6.47 -6.95
C ALA A 34 -1.02 7.29 -8.20
N ASN A 35 -2.14 8.01 -8.18
CA ASN A 35 -2.56 8.91 -9.26
C ASN A 35 -1.94 10.32 -9.17
N LEU A 36 -1.10 10.62 -8.16
CA LEU A 36 -0.44 11.92 -8.09
C LEU A 36 0.55 12.10 -9.26
N PRO A 37 0.71 13.34 -9.77
CA PRO A 37 1.68 13.62 -10.83
C PRO A 37 3.09 13.16 -10.43
N ASN A 38 3.78 12.50 -11.36
CA ASN A 38 5.12 11.94 -11.19
C ASN A 38 5.24 10.80 -10.16
N MET A 39 4.12 10.31 -9.61
CA MET A 39 4.13 9.12 -8.75
C MET A 39 4.38 7.87 -9.58
N GLN A 40 5.41 7.09 -9.23
CA GLN A 40 5.72 5.85 -9.94
C GLN A 40 5.11 4.63 -9.23
N ARG A 41 5.25 4.57 -7.91
CA ARG A 41 4.76 3.48 -7.07
C ARG A 41 4.42 4.01 -5.68
N VAL A 42 3.48 3.35 -5.01
CA VAL A 42 3.08 3.65 -3.63
C VAL A 42 3.08 2.36 -2.83
N VAL A 43 3.66 2.42 -1.62
CA VAL A 43 3.72 1.27 -0.71
C VAL A 43 3.04 1.62 0.62
N GLY A 44 2.01 0.86 0.99
CA GLY A 44 1.36 0.94 2.30
C GLY A 44 1.89 -0.09 3.31
N GLY A 45 1.89 0.22 4.60
CA GLY A 45 2.25 -0.70 5.68
C GLY A 45 1.20 -0.78 6.79
N ASP A 46 1.47 -1.53 7.87
CA ASP A 46 0.54 -1.70 9.01
C ASP A 46 0.26 -0.39 9.76
N ALA A 47 1.23 0.51 9.80
CA ALA A 47 1.00 1.90 10.08
C ALA A 47 0.72 2.56 8.73
N ALA A 48 -0.38 3.28 8.61
CA ALA A 48 -0.75 4.08 7.44
C ALA A 48 0.23 5.26 7.17
N ASN A 49 1.54 5.04 7.30
CA ASN A 49 2.58 5.88 6.73
C ASN A 49 2.93 5.34 5.36
N LEU A 50 2.46 6.10 4.38
CA LEU A 50 2.80 5.99 2.98
C LEU A 50 4.32 6.17 2.84
N LEU A 51 5.04 5.10 2.50
CA LEU A 51 6.44 5.24 2.10
C LEU A 51 6.41 5.61 0.60
N ILE A 52 6.62 6.91 0.35
CA ILE A 52 6.85 7.51 -0.98
C ILE A 52 8.33 7.40 -1.35
#